data_AF-A0A9Q9E6V0-F1
#
_entry.id   AF-A0A9Q9E6V0-F1
#
_cell.length_a   1.000
_cell.length_b   1.000
_cell.length_c   1.000
_cell.angle_alpha   90.00
_cell.angle_beta   90.00
_cell.angle_gamma   90.00
#
_symmetry.space_group_name_H-M   'P 1'
#
loop_
_entity.id
_entity.type
_entity.pdbx_description
1 polymer ?
#
loop_
_entity_poly.entity_id
_entity_poly.type
_entity_poly.pdbx_seq_one_letter_code
_entity_poly.pdbx_strand_id
1 'polypeptide(L)'
;MIRAVILAVLPLAACSATAQVPPSTVPYALDRDLATYAVASCFAALPQPYLKEQGQRWAGAVIQRGHGSPEQWSPVADAVAAELKRAGIVQGQGDGPQAATVPLPVMTCGEITHAATVRAAISIARRALTVDYKHP
;
A
#
# COMPACT_ATOMS: atom_id res chain seq x y z
N MET A 1 42.75 38.33 -45.69
CA MET A 1 41.41 37.72 -45.43
C MET A 1 41.58 36.69 -44.32
N ILE A 2 41.24 37.04 -43.07
CA ILE A 2 41.41 36.16 -41.91
C ILE A 2 40.02 35.70 -41.46
N ARG A 3 39.75 34.39 -41.58
CA ARG A 3 38.51 33.74 -41.09
C ARG A 3 38.67 33.47 -39.59
N ALA A 4 37.90 34.18 -38.77
CA ALA A 4 37.76 33.88 -37.35
C ALA A 4 36.81 32.68 -37.16
N VAL A 5 37.32 31.61 -36.54
CA VAL A 5 36.53 30.46 -36.09
C VAL A 5 35.99 30.76 -34.70
N ILE A 6 34.68 30.93 -34.57
CA ILE A 6 34.01 31.12 -33.28
C ILE A 6 33.71 29.73 -32.71
N LEU A 7 34.44 29.34 -31.65
CA LEU A 7 34.11 28.18 -30.83
C LEU A 7 32.88 28.50 -29.97
N ALA A 8 31.77 27.81 -30.22
CA ALA A 8 30.59 27.84 -29.36
C ALA A 8 30.80 26.90 -28.16
N VAL A 9 30.94 27.47 -26.97
CA VAL A 9 30.92 26.73 -25.70
C VAL A 9 29.45 26.51 -25.32
N LEU A 10 28.98 25.26 -25.41
CA LEU A 10 27.66 24.85 -24.95
C LEU A 10 27.65 24.75 -23.41
N PRO A 11 26.73 25.43 -22.69
CA PRO A 11 26.59 25.26 -21.26
C PRO A 11 25.92 23.90 -20.99
N LEU A 12 26.63 23.02 -20.27
CA LEU A 12 26.07 21.81 -19.66
C LEU A 12 25.08 22.23 -18.57
N ALA A 13 23.80 22.33 -18.93
CA ALA A 13 22.72 22.46 -17.98
C ALA A 13 22.60 21.17 -17.16
N ALA A 14 23.13 21.19 -15.93
CA ALA A 14 22.91 20.16 -14.94
C ALA A 14 21.42 20.10 -14.59
N CYS A 15 20.70 19.15 -15.18
CA CYS A 15 19.34 18.79 -14.76
C CYS A 15 19.41 18.09 -13.40
N SER A 16 19.46 18.87 -12.32
CA SER A 16 19.05 18.38 -11.00
C SER A 16 17.53 18.28 -10.98
N ALA A 17 17.00 17.21 -11.61
CA ALA A 17 15.61 16.85 -11.47
C ALA A 17 15.38 16.31 -10.06
N THR A 18 15.08 17.18 -9.10
CA THR A 18 14.39 16.77 -7.89
C THR A 18 13.01 16.30 -8.34
N ALA A 19 12.76 14.99 -8.30
CA ALA A 19 11.43 14.45 -8.51
C ALA A 19 10.52 14.99 -7.41
N GLN A 20 9.85 16.11 -7.67
CA GLN A 20 8.83 16.66 -6.79
C GLN A 20 7.66 15.66 -6.79
N VAL A 21 7.53 14.88 -5.73
CA VAL A 21 6.33 14.08 -5.50
C VAL A 21 5.17 15.07 -5.41
N PRO A 22 4.18 15.04 -6.33
CA PRO A 22 3.10 16.00 -6.30
C PRO A 22 2.36 15.89 -4.96
N PRO A 23 1.86 17.00 -4.41
CA PRO A 23 1.04 16.96 -3.21
C PRO A 23 -0.12 16.01 -3.45
N SER A 24 -0.20 14.96 -2.63
CA SER A 24 -1.31 14.01 -2.67
C SER A 24 -2.59 14.76 -2.37
N THR A 25 -3.55 14.75 -3.29
CA THR A 25 -4.87 15.30 -2.99
C THR A 25 -5.48 14.50 -1.84
N VAL A 26 -6.31 15.14 -1.01
CA VAL A 26 -6.99 14.51 0.12
C VAL A 26 -7.64 13.16 -0.24
N PRO A 27 -8.39 13.03 -1.36
CA PRO A 27 -8.94 11.75 -1.77
C PRO A 27 -7.87 10.67 -2.03
N TYR A 28 -6.77 11.04 -2.67
CA TYR A 28 -5.69 10.10 -3.00
C TYR A 28 -4.95 9.62 -1.75
N ALA A 29 -4.66 10.51 -0.79
CA ALA A 29 -4.00 10.14 0.46
C ALA A 29 -4.83 9.14 1.28
N LEU A 30 -6.13 9.41 1.42
CA LEU A 30 -7.05 8.52 2.13
C LEU A 30 -7.20 7.15 1.44
N ASP A 31 -7.42 7.13 0.13
CA ASP A 31 -7.55 5.87 -0.62
C ASP A 31 -6.27 5.02 -0.51
N ARG A 32 -5.09 5.66 -0.62
CA ARG A 32 -3.79 5.01 -0.43
C ARG A 32 -3.66 4.43 0.98
N ASP A 33 -3.96 5.20 2.02
CA ASP A 33 -3.78 4.75 3.40
C ASP A 33 -4.74 3.61 3.74
N LEU A 34 -5.99 3.64 3.27
CA LEU A 34 -6.94 2.54 3.45
C LEU A 34 -6.49 1.26 2.75
N ALA A 35 -6.01 1.36 1.50
CA ALA A 35 -5.46 0.20 0.80
C ALA A 35 -4.22 -0.34 1.51
N THR A 36 -3.32 0.54 1.95
CA THR A 36 -2.12 0.18 2.69
C THR A 36 -2.47 -0.52 4.02
N TYR A 37 -3.45 0.04 4.74
CA TYR A 37 -3.92 -0.51 6.02
C TYR A 37 -4.52 -1.91 5.85
N ALA A 38 -5.29 -2.14 4.77
CA ALA A 38 -5.86 -3.45 4.47
C ALA A 38 -4.75 -4.50 4.23
N VAL A 39 -3.74 -4.18 3.44
CA VAL A 39 -2.59 -5.08 3.19
C VAL A 39 -1.82 -5.36 4.49
N ALA A 40 -1.53 -4.32 5.28
CA ALA A 40 -0.84 -4.46 6.56
C ALA A 40 -1.64 -5.32 7.55
N SER A 41 -2.96 -5.11 7.62
CA SER A 41 -3.87 -5.90 8.46
C SER A 41 -3.90 -7.36 8.03
N CYS A 42 -3.79 -7.65 6.73
CA CYS A 42 -3.69 -9.02 6.25
C CYS A 42 -2.42 -9.69 6.78
N PHE A 43 -1.27 -9.02 6.68
CA PHE A 43 -0.02 -9.54 7.25
C PHE A 43 -0.14 -9.76 8.77
N ALA A 44 -0.78 -8.84 9.50
CA ALA A 44 -1.00 -8.95 10.94
C ALA A 44 -1.92 -10.13 11.35
N ALA A 45 -2.76 -10.61 10.43
CA ALA A 45 -3.64 -11.75 10.64
C ALA A 45 -2.98 -13.10 10.28
N LEU A 46 -1.79 -13.09 9.68
CA LEU A 46 -1.07 -14.31 9.34
C LEU A 46 -0.50 -15.03 10.57
N PRO A 47 -0.36 -16.37 10.52
CA PRO A 47 0.20 -17.14 11.63
C PRO A 47 1.73 -17.06 11.73
N GLN A 48 2.45 -16.65 10.66
CA GLN A 48 3.91 -16.57 10.67
C GLN A 48 4.38 -15.40 11.55
N PRO A 49 5.19 -15.63 12.61
CA PRO A 49 5.53 -14.58 13.59
C PRO A 49 6.13 -13.32 12.98
N TYR A 50 7.09 -13.47 12.06
CA TYR A 50 7.73 -12.33 11.39
C TYR A 50 6.73 -11.50 10.58
N LEU A 51 5.91 -12.15 9.74
CA LEU A 51 4.92 -11.45 8.91
C LEU A 51 3.85 -10.77 9.77
N LYS A 52 3.41 -11.45 10.83
CA LYS A 52 2.48 -10.90 11.81
C LYS A 52 3.01 -9.62 12.45
N GLU A 53 4.23 -9.66 12.98
CA GLU A 53 4.85 -8.50 13.60
C GLU A 53 5.02 -7.34 12.60
N GLN A 54 5.50 -7.63 11.39
CA GLN A 54 5.64 -6.63 10.33
C GLN A 54 4.30 -5.99 9.98
N GLY A 55 3.24 -6.80 9.84
CA GLY A 55 1.88 -6.31 9.59
C GLY A 55 1.36 -5.42 10.71
N GLN A 56 1.57 -5.80 11.97
CA GLN A 56 1.15 -5.00 13.13
C GLN A 56 1.85 -3.64 13.18
N ARG A 57 3.18 -3.62 13.02
CA ARG A 57 3.97 -2.38 13.00
C ARG A 57 3.58 -1.49 11.82
N TRP A 58 3.37 -2.09 10.65
CA TRP A 58 2.96 -1.37 9.45
C TRP A 58 1.55 -0.77 9.60
N ALA A 59 0.58 -1.56 10.07
CA ALA A 59 -0.79 -1.09 10.31
C ALA A 59 -0.82 0.05 11.34
N GLY A 60 -0.02 -0.08 12.42
CA GLY A 60 0.16 0.98 13.41
C GLY A 60 0.73 2.25 12.80
N ALA A 61 1.74 2.16 11.93
CA ALA A 61 2.32 3.32 11.25
C ALA A 61 1.32 3.98 10.26
N VAL A 62 0.41 3.22 9.66
CA VAL A 62 -0.66 3.78 8.81
C VAL A 62 -1.66 4.56 9.66
N ILE A 63 -2.13 4.00 10.78
CA ILE A 63 -3.05 4.71 11.68
C ILE A 63 -2.38 5.96 12.25
N GLN A 64 -1.11 5.88 12.67
CA GLN A 64 -0.39 7.02 13.26
C GLN A 64 -0.19 8.19 12.29
N ARG A 65 -0.01 7.91 10.99
CA ARG A 65 0.08 8.97 9.97
C ARG A 65 -1.28 9.39 9.42
N GLY A 66 -2.29 8.54 9.58
CA GLY A 66 -3.65 8.79 9.13
C GLY A 66 -4.38 9.72 10.09
N HIS A 67 -5.58 10.12 9.69
CA HIS A 67 -6.47 10.93 10.51
C HIS A 67 -7.62 10.08 11.07
N GLY A 68 -8.41 10.66 11.96
CA GLY A 68 -9.55 10.00 12.59
C GLY A 68 -9.20 9.07 13.75
N SER A 69 -10.22 8.59 14.45
CA SER A 69 -10.08 7.68 15.59
C SER A 69 -9.83 6.24 15.12
N PRO A 70 -9.13 5.40 15.91
CA PRO A 70 -8.85 4.01 15.57
C PRO A 70 -10.09 3.19 15.19
N GLU A 71 -11.24 3.49 15.79
CA GLU A 71 -12.51 2.79 15.54
C GLU A 71 -13.02 2.96 14.10
N GLN A 72 -12.67 4.07 13.43
CA GLN A 72 -13.02 4.29 12.03
C GLN A 72 -12.21 3.38 11.07
N TRP A 73 -11.09 2.82 11.53
CA TRP A 73 -10.22 1.92 10.76
C TRP A 73 -10.57 0.44 10.97
N SER A 74 -11.07 0.08 12.15
CA SER A 74 -11.40 -1.31 12.54
C SER A 74 -12.23 -2.10 11.52
N PRO A 75 -13.25 -1.53 10.85
CA PRO A 75 -14.04 -2.28 9.87
C PRO A 75 -13.22 -2.87 8.72
N VAL A 76 -12.10 -2.23 8.35
CA VAL A 76 -11.20 -2.74 7.31
C VAL A 76 -10.43 -3.97 7.81
N ALA A 77 -9.87 -3.90 9.02
CA ALA A 77 -9.13 -5.01 9.62
C ALA A 77 -10.02 -6.24 9.86
N ASP A 78 -11.25 -6.01 10.34
CA ASP A 78 -12.23 -7.08 10.55
C ASP A 78 -12.62 -7.77 9.24
N ALA A 79 -12.88 -6.98 8.19
CA ALA A 79 -13.20 -7.52 6.87
C ALA A 79 -12.02 -8.32 6.27
N VAL A 80 -10.79 -7.83 6.46
CA VAL A 80 -9.58 -8.53 6.02
C VAL A 80 -9.39 -9.85 6.76
N ALA A 81 -9.55 -9.87 8.09
CA ALA A 81 -9.43 -11.09 8.88
C ALA A 81 -10.50 -12.13 8.49
N ALA A 82 -11.74 -11.68 8.29
CA ALA A 82 -12.83 -12.55 7.84
C ALA A 82 -12.56 -13.11 6.43
N GLU A 83 -12.09 -12.27 5.52
CA GLU A 83 -11.76 -12.69 4.15
C GLU A 83 -10.58 -13.66 4.10
N LEU A 84 -9.53 -13.40 4.86
CA LEU A 84 -8.37 -14.29 4.97
C LEU A 84 -8.77 -15.66 5.53
N LYS A 85 -9.65 -15.68 6.56
CA LYS A 85 -10.19 -16.92 7.11
C LYS A 85 -11.05 -17.68 6.10
N ARG A 86 -11.80 -16.98 5.25
CA ARG A 86 -12.71 -17.56 4.24
C ARG A 86 -11.95 -18.10 3.03
N ALA A 87 -11.02 -17.32 2.48
CA ALA A 87 -10.31 -17.62 1.24
C ALA A 87 -9.02 -18.43 1.46
N GLY A 88 -8.44 -18.37 2.65
CA GLY A 88 -7.17 -19.02 2.97
C GLY A 88 -5.96 -18.34 2.30
N ILE A 89 -4.82 -19.03 2.34
CA ILE A 89 -3.58 -18.59 1.71
C ILE A 89 -3.46 -19.24 0.33
N VAL A 90 -3.26 -18.41 -0.69
CA VAL A 90 -3.00 -18.87 -2.06
C VAL A 90 -1.79 -19.80 -2.07
N GLN A 91 -1.89 -20.90 -2.78
CA GLN A 91 -0.82 -21.86 -2.97
C GLN A 91 -0.24 -21.71 -4.38
N GLY A 92 1.08 -21.63 -4.50
CA GLY A 92 1.81 -21.65 -5.76
C GLY A 92 2.44 -23.01 -6.03
N GLN A 93 2.81 -23.27 -7.28
CA GLN A 93 3.62 -24.44 -7.64
C GLN A 93 5.01 -24.32 -7.00
N GLY A 94 5.48 -25.38 -6.34
CA GLY A 94 6.85 -25.46 -5.85
C GLY A 94 7.85 -25.72 -6.97
N ASP A 95 9.14 -25.63 -6.65
CA ASP A 95 10.20 -25.77 -7.65
C ASP A 95 10.33 -27.21 -8.16
N GLY A 96 9.88 -27.44 -9.40
CA GLY A 96 9.95 -28.72 -10.10
C GLY A 96 8.59 -29.37 -10.38
N PRO A 97 8.53 -30.33 -11.32
CA PRO A 97 7.27 -30.90 -11.81
C PRO A 97 6.51 -31.75 -10.78
N GLN A 98 7.16 -32.15 -9.69
CA GLN A 98 6.59 -32.99 -8.63
C GLN A 98 6.68 -32.31 -7.25
N ALA A 99 7.09 -31.05 -7.20
CA ALA A 99 7.22 -30.34 -5.93
C ALA A 99 5.85 -30.06 -5.31
N ALA A 100 5.78 -30.15 -3.98
CA ALA A 100 4.61 -29.74 -3.23
C ALA A 100 4.34 -28.25 -3.45
N THR A 101 3.07 -27.86 -3.33
CA THR A 101 2.71 -26.44 -3.42
C THR A 101 3.26 -25.66 -2.25
N VAL A 102 3.58 -24.39 -2.48
CA VAL A 102 4.12 -23.47 -1.47
C VAL A 102 3.12 -22.36 -1.16
N PRO A 103 2.94 -21.95 0.11
CA PRO A 103 2.06 -20.84 0.44
C PRO A 103 2.64 -19.52 -0.06
N LEU A 104 1.78 -18.67 -0.63
CA LEU A 104 2.12 -17.34 -1.15
C LEU A 104 1.44 -16.24 -0.31
N PRO A 105 1.85 -16.03 0.95
CA PRO A 105 1.20 -15.06 1.84
C PRO A 105 1.35 -13.61 1.34
N VAL A 106 2.49 -13.27 0.73
CA VAL A 106 2.72 -11.92 0.17
C VAL A 106 1.76 -11.63 -0.97
N MET A 107 1.60 -12.58 -1.90
CA MET A 107 0.62 -12.46 -2.99
C MET A 107 -0.80 -12.38 -2.45
N THR A 108 -1.15 -13.26 -1.49
CA THR A 108 -2.48 -13.26 -0.85
C THR A 108 -2.81 -11.89 -0.25
N CYS A 109 -1.88 -11.29 0.51
CA CYS A 109 -2.09 -9.98 1.11
C CYS A 109 -1.99 -8.83 0.11
N GLY A 110 -1.22 -8.95 -0.97
CA GLY A 110 -1.19 -7.96 -2.05
C GLY A 110 -2.53 -7.83 -2.77
N GLU A 111 -3.21 -8.96 -2.97
CA GLU A 111 -4.49 -9.03 -3.68
C GLU A 111 -5.72 -8.81 -2.78
N ILE A 112 -5.54 -8.70 -1.44
CA ILE A 112 -6.65 -8.67 -0.48
C ILE A 112 -7.61 -7.50 -0.71
N THR A 113 -7.11 -6.39 -1.26
CA THR A 113 -7.91 -5.19 -1.56
C THR A 113 -8.87 -5.38 -2.74
N HIS A 114 -8.71 -6.45 -3.53
CA HIS A 114 -9.62 -6.76 -4.63
C HIS A 114 -10.85 -7.56 -4.18
N ALA A 115 -10.79 -8.22 -3.01
CA ALA A 115 -11.92 -8.95 -2.44
C ALA A 115 -13.13 -8.03 -2.21
N ALA A 116 -14.33 -8.48 -2.60
CA ALA A 116 -15.54 -7.64 -2.59
C ALA A 116 -15.90 -7.13 -1.19
N THR A 117 -15.74 -8.00 -0.17
CA THR A 117 -15.97 -7.69 1.25
C THR A 117 -15.01 -6.61 1.76
N VAL A 118 -13.72 -6.73 1.41
CA VAL A 118 -12.68 -5.75 1.78
C VAL A 118 -12.89 -4.42 1.05
N ARG A 119 -13.24 -4.44 -0.25
CA ARG A 119 -13.59 -3.22 -1.00
C ARG A 119 -14.78 -2.49 -0.40
N ALA A 120 -15.81 -3.22 0.04
CA ALA A 120 -16.97 -2.64 0.70
C ALA A 120 -16.57 -1.99 2.04
N ALA A 121 -15.75 -2.64 2.85
CA ALA A 121 -15.25 -2.10 4.11
C ALA A 121 -14.38 -0.84 3.90
N ILE A 122 -13.47 -0.85 2.91
CA ILE A 122 -12.68 0.32 2.52
C ILE A 122 -13.61 1.49 2.14
N SER A 123 -14.66 1.23 1.35
CA SER A 123 -15.64 2.26 0.97
C SER A 123 -16.39 2.86 2.17
N ILE A 124 -16.71 2.04 3.19
CA ILE A 124 -17.33 2.49 4.44
C ILE A 124 -16.35 3.36 5.24
N ALA A 125 -15.13 2.85 5.49
CA ALA A 125 -14.10 3.57 6.23
C ALA A 125 -13.74 4.91 5.55
N ARG A 126 -13.66 4.91 4.21
CA ARG A 126 -13.44 6.15 3.44
C ARG A 126 -14.49 7.21 3.72
N ARG A 127 -15.77 6.84 3.76
CA ARG A 127 -16.85 7.80 4.08
C ARG A 127 -16.69 8.36 5.50
N ALA A 128 -16.31 7.51 6.45
CA ALA A 128 -16.10 7.92 7.84
C ALA A 128 -14.91 8.87 8.00
N LEU A 129 -13.79 8.60 7.32
CA LEU A 129 -12.52 9.32 7.46
C LEU A 129 -12.39 10.56 6.56
N THR A 130 -13.31 10.75 5.61
CA THR A 130 -13.22 11.85 4.63
C THR A 130 -13.16 13.22 5.29
N VAL A 131 -13.89 13.44 6.38
CA VAL A 131 -13.90 14.73 7.09
C VAL A 131 -12.56 14.96 7.77
N ASP A 132 -12.03 13.96 8.46
CA ASP A 132 -10.77 14.03 9.19
C ASP A 132 -9.58 14.27 8.24
N TYR A 133 -9.63 13.70 7.03
CA TYR A 133 -8.61 13.92 6.01
C TYR A 133 -8.72 15.27 5.28
N LYS A 134 -9.89 15.93 5.31
CA LYS A 134 -10.06 17.30 4.76
C LYS A 134 -9.58 18.39 5.71
N HIS A 135 -9.55 18.08 7.01
CA HIS A 135 -9.14 18.98 8.07
C HIS A 135 -8.10 18.27 8.96
N PRO A 136 -6.91 17.96 8.37
CA PRO A 136 -5.90 17.11 8.99
C PRO A 136 -5.34 17.64 10.31
#